data_AF-A0A1I3YJA6-F1
#
_entry.id   AF-A0A1I3YJA6-F1
#
_cell.length_a   1.000
_cell.length_b   1.000
_cell.length_c   1.000
_cell.angle_alpha   90.00
_cell.angle_beta   90.00
_cell.angle_gamma   90.00
#
_symmetry.space_group_name_H-M   'P 1'
#
loop_
_entity.id
_entity.type
_entity.pdbx_description
1 polymer ?
#
loop_
_entity_poly.entity_id
_entity_poly.type
_entity_poly.pdbx_seq_one_letter_code
_entity_poly.pdbx_strand_id
1 'polypeptide(L)' 'MRQTNQAADRKKKGRQGGWLVSHDAELYKARNTVERLINKLKAWRGIATRYDKAPASYHAGLHLRASMIWIKDLTRTTP' A
#
# COMPACT_ATOMS: atom_id res chain seq x y z
N MET A 1 -12.37 23.72 -38.60
CA MET A 1 -13.52 22.91 -38.14
C MET A 1 -13.51 22.87 -36.62
N ARG A 2 -14.40 23.66 -36.00
CA ARG A 2 -14.95 23.67 -34.63
C ARG A 2 -14.02 23.47 -33.41
N GLN A 3 -13.60 24.59 -32.82
CA GLN A 3 -13.53 24.74 -31.35
C GLN A 3 -14.88 25.28 -30.86
N THR A 4 -15.84 24.41 -30.56
CA THR A 4 -17.13 24.83 -29.98
C THR A 4 -17.69 23.70 -29.12
N ASN A 5 -17.30 23.60 -27.85
CA ASN A 5 -18.18 23.09 -26.76
C ASN A 5 -17.56 22.92 -25.36
N GLN A 6 -16.36 23.45 -25.07
CA GLN A 6 -15.79 23.32 -23.71
C GLN A 6 -16.66 23.94 -22.60
N ALA A 7 -17.48 24.95 -22.92
CA ALA A 7 -18.35 25.62 -21.96
C ALA A 7 -19.61 24.81 -21.57
N ALA A 8 -20.12 23.97 -22.47
CA ALA A 8 -21.31 23.15 -22.22
C ALA A 8 -20.99 21.94 -21.32
N ASP A 9 -19.84 21.31 -21.52
CA ASP A 9 -19.38 20.18 -20.72
C ASP A 9 -19.03 20.59 -19.28
N ARG A 10 -18.61 21.85 -19.08
CA ARG A 10 -18.29 22.41 -17.75
C ARG A 10 -19.52 22.52 -16.84
N LYS A 11 -20.71 22.76 -17.40
CA LYS A 11 -21.98 22.76 -16.63
C LYS A 11 -22.45 21.35 -16.25
N LYS A 12 -21.95 20.30 -16.92
CA LYS A 12 -22.31 18.90 -16.66
C LYS A 12 -21.43 18.22 -15.61
N LYS A 13 -20.31 18.84 -15.21
CA LYS A 13 -19.52 18.39 -14.06
C LYS A 13 -20.22 18.84 -12.78
N GLY A 14 -20.87 17.91 -12.09
CA GLY A 14 -21.19 18.09 -10.67
C GLY A 14 -19.91 18.40 -9.87
N ARG A 15 -20.06 18.87 -8.63
CA ARG A 15 -18.93 19.26 -7.75
C ARG A 15 -17.82 18.21 -7.68
N GLN A 16 -18.15 16.94 -7.90
CA GLN A 16 -17.24 15.82 -8.07
C GLN A 16 -16.84 15.62 -9.54
N GLY A 17 -16.00 16.51 -10.03
CA GLY A 17 -15.51 16.48 -11.41
C GLY A 17 -14.45 15.41 -11.70
N GLY A 18 -14.63 14.16 -11.29
CA GLY A 18 -13.69 13.07 -11.53
C GLY A 18 -14.26 11.67 -11.27
N TRP A 19 -13.57 10.63 -11.76
CA TRP A 19 -13.89 9.23 -11.47
C TRP A 19 -13.94 9.04 -9.96
N LEU A 20 -15.12 8.68 -9.45
CA LEU A 20 -15.32 8.36 -8.05
C LEU A 20 -14.69 7.00 -7.79
N VAL A 21 -13.40 6.97 -7.47
CA VAL A 21 -12.84 5.86 -6.71
C VAL A 21 -13.58 5.89 -5.38
N SER A 22 -14.54 4.97 -5.20
CA SER A 22 -15.29 4.86 -3.96
C SER A 22 -14.30 4.69 -2.81
N HIS A 23 -14.17 5.71 -1.96
CA HIS A 23 -13.30 5.66 -0.79
C HIS A 23 -14.07 4.96 0.33
N ASP A 24 -13.79 3.67 0.52
CA ASP A 24 -14.29 2.93 1.65
C ASP A 24 -13.46 3.30 2.90
N ALA A 25 -14.06 4.11 3.77
CA ALA A 25 -13.42 4.59 4.99
C ALA A 25 -13.13 3.46 5.99
N GLU A 26 -13.94 2.39 6.01
CA GLU A 26 -13.72 1.25 6.89
C GLU A 26 -12.54 0.41 6.41
N LEU A 27 -12.46 0.15 5.10
CA LEU A 27 -11.29 -0.51 4.51
C LEU A 27 -10.01 0.34 4.70
N TYR A 28 -10.14 1.67 4.61
CA TYR A 28 -9.01 2.57 4.78
C TYR A 28 -8.48 2.62 6.22
N LYS A 29 -9.29 2.35 7.25
CA LYS A 29 -8.80 2.22 8.65
C LYS A 29 -7.80 1.08 8.80
N ALA A 30 -8.02 -0.05 8.13
CA ALA A 30 -7.13 -1.21 8.19
C ALA A 30 -5.77 -0.96 7.50
N ARG A 31 -5.67 0.05 6.63
CA ARG A 31 -4.45 0.42 5.91
C ARG A 31 -3.26 0.67 6.84
N ASN A 32 -3.46 1.40 7.94
CA ASN A 32 -2.37 1.75 8.87
C ASN A 32 -1.67 0.51 9.45
N THR A 33 -2.41 -0.56 9.71
CA THR A 33 -1.84 -1.83 10.20
C THR A 33 -0.93 -2.47 9.15
N VAL A 34 -1.40 -2.54 7.91
CA VAL A 34 -0.65 -3.09 6.77
C VAL A 34 0.60 -2.25 6.49
N GLU A 35 0.49 -0.92 6.51
CA GLU A 35 1.62 -0.02 6.29
C GLU A 35 2.68 -0.13 7.37
N ARG A 36 2.28 -0.23 8.64
CA ARG A 36 3.21 -0.47 9.75
C ARG A 36 3.96 -1.80 9.57
N LEU A 37 3.29 -2.85 9.12
CA LEU A 37 3.94 -4.12 8.82
C LEU A 37 4.94 -3.98 7.66
N ILE A 38 4.54 -3.36 6.55
CA ILE A 38 5.41 -3.11 5.40
C ILE A 38 6.64 -2.29 5.81
N ASN A 39 6.46 -1.27 6.64
CA ASN A 39 7.56 -0.46 7.16
C ASN A 39 8.52 -1.28 8.03
N LYS A 40 8.01 -2.18 8.89
CA LYS A 40 8.85 -3.11 9.68
C LYS A 40 9.62 -4.10 8.81
N LEU A 41 9.04 -4.55 7.70
CA LEU A 41 9.72 -5.40 6.70
C LEU A 41 10.83 -4.62 5.99
N LYS A 42 10.53 -3.39 5.54
CA LYS A 42 11.48 -2.49 4.88
C LYS A 42 12.60 -1.97 5.78
N ALA A 43 12.49 -2.10 7.11
CA ALA A 43 13.62 -1.82 7.99
C ALA A 43 14.83 -2.75 7.71
N TRP A 44 14.64 -3.87 7.00
CA TRP A 44 15.76 -4.64 6.46
C TRP A 44 16.14 -4.16 5.06
N ARG A 45 17.39 -3.69 4.91
CA ARG A 45 17.88 -3.07 3.66
C ARG A 45 17.72 -3.98 2.45
N GLY A 46 17.97 -5.29 2.57
CA GLY A 46 17.82 -6.25 1.47
C GLY A 46 16.41 -6.30 0.87
N ILE A 47 15.38 -6.22 1.71
CA ILE A 47 13.98 -6.16 1.27
C ILE A 47 13.64 -4.78 0.70
N ALA A 48 14.11 -3.70 1.34
CA ALA A 48 13.79 -2.33 0.93
C ALA A 48 14.30 -1.98 -0.46
N THR A 49 15.52 -2.40 -0.78
CA THR A 49 16.16 -2.12 -2.07
C THR A 49 15.94 -3.21 -3.10
N ARG A 50 15.35 -4.36 -2.72
CA ARG A 50 15.24 -5.57 -3.54
C ARG A 50 16.58 -5.95 -4.19
N TYR A 51 17.58 -6.23 -3.36
CA TYR A 51 18.90 -6.64 -3.89
C TYR A 51 18.92 -8.06 -4.47
N ASP A 52 17.98 -8.91 -4.07
CA ASP A 52 17.89 -10.29 -4.55
C ASP A 52 17.55 -10.34 -6.05
N LYS A 53 18.47 -10.90 -6.84
CA LYS A 53 18.29 -11.07 -8.29
C LYS A 53 17.25 -12.14 -8.63
N ALA A 54 17.15 -13.17 -7.78
CA ALA A 54 16.22 -14.28 -7.97
C ALA A 54 14.92 -14.03 -7.18
N PRO A 55 13.74 -14.22 -7.79
CA PRO A 55 12.46 -14.10 -7.09
C PRO A 55 12.37 -15.01 -5.86
N ALA A 56 12.93 -16.23 -5.95
CA ALA A 56 12.94 -17.19 -4.86
C ALA A 56 13.72 -16.68 -3.63
N SER A 57 14.92 -16.12 -3.84
CA SER A 57 15.73 -15.53 -2.78
C SER A 57 15.01 -14.35 -2.11
N TYR A 58 14.37 -13.50 -2.90
CA TYR A 58 13.56 -12.40 -2.36
C TYR A 58 12.41 -12.92 -1.47
N HIS A 59 11.67 -13.94 -1.92
CA HIS A 59 10.57 -14.52 -1.15
C HIS A 59 11.09 -15.17 0.14
N ALA A 60 12.19 -15.92 0.08
CA ALA A 60 12.81 -16.51 1.26
C ALA A 60 13.19 -15.43 2.29
N GLY A 61 13.81 -14.33 1.85
CA GLY A 61 14.12 -13.19 2.72
C GLY A 61 12.87 -12.54 3.31
N LEU A 62 11.82 -12.37 2.51
CA LEU A 62 10.54 -11.83 2.97
C LEU A 62 9.90 -12.70 4.06
N HIS A 63 9.82 -14.01 3.84
CA HIS A 63 9.27 -14.97 4.79
C HIS A 63 10.10 -15.05 6.08
N LEU A 64 11.43 -15.04 5.96
CA LEU A 64 12.33 -15.02 7.11
C LEU A 64 12.08 -13.78 7.98
N ARG A 65 12.04 -12.60 7.36
CA ARG A 65 11.82 -11.35 8.09
C ARG A 65 10.43 -11.28 8.70
N ALA A 66 9.39 -11.74 8.00
CA ALA A 66 8.04 -11.82 8.53
C ALA A 66 7.98 -12.73 9.77
N SER A 67 8.63 -13.90 9.72
CA SER A 67 8.72 -14.85 10.84
C SER A 67 9.41 -14.23 12.06
N MET A 68 10.50 -13.49 11.87
CA MET A 68 11.17 -12.77 12.96
C MET A 68 10.28 -11.73 13.63
N ILE A 69 9.50 -10.98 12.83
CA ILE A 69 8.55 -9.99 13.38
C ILE A 69 7.46 -10.71 14.19
N TRP A 70 6.96 -11.84 13.69
CA TRP A 70 5.94 -12.64 14.36
C TRP A 70 6.44 -13.20 15.70
N ILE A 71 7.61 -13.85 15.70
CA ILE A 71 8.21 -14.39 16.93
C ILE A 71 8.42 -13.28 17.96
N LYS A 72 8.92 -12.11 17.54
CA LYS A 72 9.11 -10.97 18.44
C LYS A 72 7.80 -10.51 19.08
N ASP A 73 6.70 -10.51 18.32
CA ASP A 73 5.39 -10.11 18.82
C ASP A 73 4.83 -11.15 19.83
N LEU A 74 4.99 -12.45 19.53
CA LEU A 74 4.64 -13.53 20.46
C LEU A 74 5.43 -13.46 21.76
N THR A 75 6.75 -13.22 21.71
CA THR A 75 7.56 -13.13 22.93
C THR A 75 7.23 -11.90 23.77
N ARG A 76 6.71 -10.83 23.16
CA ARG A 76 6.34 -9.60 23.87
C ARG A 76 5.02 -9.74 24.64
N THR A 77 4.18 -10.69 24.25
CA THR A 77 2.86 -10.93 24.86
C THR A 77 2.91 -11.95 26.00
N THR A 78 4.08 -12.53 26.27
CA THR A 78 4.31 -13.37 27.45
C THR A 78 4.64 -12.45 28.64
N PRO A 79 3.89 -12.51 29.77
CA PRO A 79 4.11 -11.64 30.93
C PRO A 79 5.44 -11.90 31.66
#